data_AF-B8CKR7-F1
#
_entry.id   AF-B8CKR7-F1
#
_cell.length_a   1.000
_cell.length_b   1.000
_cell.length_c   1.000
_cell.angle_alpha   90.00
_cell.angle_beta   90.00
_cell.angle_gamma   90.00
#
_symmetry.space_group_name_H-M   'P 1'
#
loop_
_entity.id
_entity.type
_entity.pdbx_description
1 polymer ?
#
loop_
_entity_poly.entity_id
_entity_poly.type
_entity_poly.pdbx_seq_one_letter_code
_entity_poly.pdbx_strand_id
1 'polypeptide(L)'
;MILADKIIRLRKQCGWSQEDLAEKMNVSRQSVSKWESANSIPDLNRIITLAEIFEVSTDFLLKDETEVSETLESVSQTNLISLEQALAYTDKKVTVSELITKGVVLCVCSVVPLFFFLAMAETSRLGISGNTAAVLGVVSILIMISIAVSYFIKTNQYEDDFVAIDKQPFELAYGVHSVISDKLHRFRPRYNRRLSIAIFLFIVSFVPLMIANQLFSGGTSVLMMLIVMMLMIATGIYVISSVSAKYTAYSHILQEGGLKEGRSKRAKKAEKLAAFYWPMLVAIYLGWSLWTMNWGETWIIWPVGAVLFVALIGLVELFDKDDLHGTD
;
A
#
# COMPACT_ATOMS: atom_id res chain seq x y z
N MET A 1 -9.45 21.01 29.31
CA MET A 1 -7.99 20.96 29.58
C MET A 1 -7.36 22.33 29.37
N ILE A 2 -6.46 22.77 30.25
CA ILE A 2 -5.71 24.03 30.04
C ILE A 2 -4.63 23.88 28.95
N LEU A 3 -4.16 25.00 28.39
CA LEU A 3 -3.14 25.01 27.32
C LEU A 3 -1.89 24.17 27.64
N ALA A 4 -1.42 24.22 28.90
CA ALA A 4 -0.28 23.43 29.36
C ALA A 4 -0.48 21.92 29.19
N ASP A 5 -1.68 21.42 29.54
CA ASP A 5 -2.04 20.00 29.40
C ASP A 5 -2.10 19.58 27.94
N LYS A 6 -2.60 20.46 27.07
CA LYS A 6 -2.66 20.20 25.62
C LYS A 6 -1.27 20.10 25.01
N ILE A 7 -0.35 20.99 25.39
CA ILE A 7 1.05 20.95 24.94
C ILE A 7 1.70 19.63 25.38
N ILE A 8 1.54 19.23 26.66
CA ILE A 8 2.06 17.95 27.16
C ILE A 8 1.47 16.77 26.38
N ARG A 9 0.15 16.77 26.17
CA ARG A 9 -0.56 15.69 25.48
C ARG A 9 -0.09 15.56 24.03
N LEU A 10 -0.06 16.66 23.27
CA LEU A 10 0.38 16.68 21.87
C LEU A 10 1.85 16.26 21.76
N ARG A 11 2.73 16.77 22.64
CA ARG A 11 4.14 16.37 22.67
C ARG A 11 4.29 14.86 22.91
N LYS A 12 3.58 14.31 23.90
CA LYS A 12 3.62 12.87 24.22
C LYS A 12 3.04 12.03 23.08
N GLN A 13 1.95 12.48 22.43
CA GLN A 13 1.36 11.82 21.27
C GLN A 13 2.33 11.76 20.08
N CYS A 14 3.14 12.80 19.89
CA CYS A 14 4.19 12.81 18.87
C CYS A 14 5.45 12.02 19.29
N GLY A 15 5.52 11.49 20.51
CA GLY A 15 6.67 10.75 21.03
C GLY A 15 7.90 11.61 21.29
N TRP A 16 7.73 12.93 21.44
CA TRP A 16 8.82 13.89 21.59
C TRP A 16 9.22 14.10 23.05
N SER A 17 10.51 14.25 23.30
CA SER A 17 11.02 14.81 24.56
C SER A 17 10.81 16.33 24.61
N GLN A 18 10.98 16.93 25.78
CA GLN A 18 10.90 18.40 25.91
C GLN A 18 12.00 19.09 25.09
N GLU A 19 13.20 18.48 25.00
CA GLU A 19 14.27 18.88 24.10
C GLU A 19 13.83 18.87 22.63
N ASP A 20 13.21 17.78 22.16
CA ASP A 20 12.79 17.65 20.75
C ASP A 20 11.77 18.72 20.35
N LEU A 21 10.81 19.03 21.25
CA LEU A 21 9.85 20.11 21.02
C LEU A 21 10.53 21.48 21.04
N ALA A 22 11.50 21.69 21.93
CA ALA A 22 12.24 22.94 22.02
C ALA A 22 13.07 23.21 20.75
N GLU A 23 13.69 22.17 20.20
CA GLU A 23 14.43 22.24 18.93
C GLU A 23 13.50 22.60 17.77
N LYS A 24 12.35 21.93 17.65
CA LYS A 24 11.33 22.23 16.61
C LYS A 24 10.76 23.64 16.73
N MET A 25 10.53 24.11 17.95
CA MET A 25 10.02 25.45 18.25
C MET A 25 11.09 26.54 18.14
N ASN A 26 12.37 26.17 17.96
CA ASN A 26 13.52 27.07 18.05
C ASN A 26 13.50 27.93 19.33
N VAL A 27 13.35 27.26 20.48
CA VAL A 27 13.36 27.87 21.83
C VAL A 27 14.20 27.04 22.79
N SER A 28 14.46 27.60 23.98
CA SER A 28 15.13 26.84 25.03
C SER A 28 14.22 25.75 25.59
N ARG A 29 14.80 24.61 26.00
CA ARG A 29 14.09 23.56 26.73
C ARG A 29 13.40 24.06 28.00
N GLN A 30 14.00 25.05 28.67
CA GLN A 30 13.41 25.70 29.84
C GLN A 30 12.09 26.42 29.50
N SER A 31 11.98 27.02 28.31
CA SER A 31 10.74 27.67 27.86
C SER A 31 9.61 26.66 27.72
N VAL A 32 9.87 25.52 27.07
CA VAL A 32 8.90 24.42 26.92
C VAL A 32 8.48 23.88 28.30
N SER A 33 9.43 23.64 29.21
CA SER A 33 9.12 23.17 30.55
C SER A 33 8.22 24.15 31.32
N LYS A 34 8.41 25.47 31.17
CA LYS A 34 7.58 26.48 31.83
C LYS A 34 6.17 26.57 31.23
N TRP A 35 6.02 26.33 29.93
CA TRP A 35 4.71 26.24 29.28
C TRP A 35 3.95 25.00 29.75
N GLU A 36 4.62 23.84 29.80
CA GLU A 36 4.03 22.58 30.26
C GLU A 36 3.66 22.60 31.74
N SER A 37 4.38 23.36 32.57
CA SER A 37 4.08 23.49 34.00
C SER A 37 3.14 24.65 34.33
N ALA A 38 2.51 25.27 33.32
CA ALA A 38 1.67 26.47 33.45
C ALA A 38 2.33 27.68 34.16
N ASN A 39 3.67 27.70 34.25
CA ASN A 39 4.44 28.79 34.88
C ASN A 39 4.62 30.00 33.95
N SER A 40 4.41 29.82 32.65
CA SER A 40 4.39 30.91 31.66
C SER A 40 3.49 30.53 30.49
N ILE A 41 2.91 31.52 29.83
CA ILE A 41 2.07 31.32 28.65
C ILE A 41 2.91 31.64 27.40
N PRO A 42 2.91 30.80 26.35
CA PRO A 42 3.55 31.12 25.08
C PRO A 42 2.94 32.38 24.46
N ASP A 43 3.75 33.19 23.77
CA ASP A 43 3.23 34.33 23.01
C ASP A 43 2.41 33.88 21.78
N LEU A 44 1.64 34.79 21.18
CA LEU A 44 0.75 34.47 20.06
C LEU A 44 1.49 33.83 18.88
N ASN A 45 2.70 34.30 18.57
CA ASN A 45 3.50 33.72 17.48
C ASN A 45 3.90 32.29 17.82
N ARG A 46 4.30 32.01 19.06
CA ARG A 46 4.60 30.65 19.52
C ARG A 46 3.37 29.76 19.53
N ILE A 47 2.18 30.29 19.82
CA ILE A 47 0.93 29.52 19.72
C ILE A 47 0.63 29.15 18.26
N ILE A 48 0.85 30.06 17.31
CA ILE A 48 0.72 29.77 15.88
C ILE A 48 1.76 28.72 15.46
N THR A 49 3.02 28.87 15.87
CA THR A 49 4.07 27.89 15.55
C THR A 49 3.80 26.53 16.20
N LEU A 50 3.26 26.48 17.43
CA LEU A 50 2.82 25.24 18.07
C LEU A 50 1.67 24.60 17.28
N ALA A 51 0.72 25.41 16.81
CA ALA A 51 -0.39 24.96 15.98
C ALA A 51 0.11 24.36 14.66
N GLU A 52 1.07 25.01 13.99
CA GLU A 52 1.72 24.52 12.78
C GLU A 52 2.51 23.23 13.03
N ILE A 53 3.32 23.17 14.09
CA ILE A 53 4.17 22.01 14.41
C ILE A 53 3.35 20.78 14.81
N PHE A 54 2.24 20.99 15.53
CA PHE A 54 1.34 19.91 15.93
C PHE A 54 0.24 19.62 14.91
N GLU A 55 0.16 20.39 13.82
CA GLU A 55 -0.91 20.34 12.82
C GLU A 55 -2.32 20.43 13.46
N VAL A 56 -2.48 21.34 14.44
CA VAL A 56 -3.76 21.62 15.12
C VAL A 56 -4.20 23.05 14.81
N SER A 57 -5.48 23.38 15.00
CA SER A 57 -5.92 24.78 14.94
C SER A 57 -5.45 25.55 16.17
N THR A 58 -5.17 26.84 16.02
CA THR A 58 -4.93 27.74 17.17
C THR A 58 -6.12 27.78 18.12
N ASP A 59 -7.33 27.63 17.57
CA ASP A 59 -8.58 27.52 18.32
C ASP A 59 -8.58 26.30 19.25
N PHE A 60 -8.10 25.14 18.78
CA PHE A 60 -7.95 23.95 19.62
C PHE A 60 -6.97 24.17 20.78
N LEU A 61 -5.87 24.89 20.56
CA LEU A 61 -4.92 25.20 21.64
C LEU A 61 -5.54 26.13 22.69
N LEU A 62 -6.31 27.12 22.25
CA LEU A 62 -6.79 28.22 23.09
C LEU A 62 -8.14 27.95 23.80
N LYS A 63 -9.07 27.22 23.20
CA LYS A 63 -10.42 27.00 23.76
C LYS A 63 -10.48 25.87 24.76
N ASP A 64 -11.12 26.08 25.92
CA ASP A 64 -11.39 24.99 26.86
C ASP A 64 -12.40 23.99 26.27
N GLU A 65 -12.14 22.69 26.48
CA GLU A 65 -12.92 21.57 25.90
C GLU A 65 -14.43 21.62 26.23
N THR A 66 -14.85 22.47 27.15
CA THR A 66 -16.25 22.65 27.54
C THR A 66 -17.12 23.28 26.44
N GLU A 67 -16.54 24.04 25.49
CA GLU A 67 -17.32 24.65 24.40
C GLU A 67 -17.23 23.89 23.06
N VAL A 68 -16.28 22.96 22.92
CA VAL A 68 -16.11 22.20 21.66
C VAL A 68 -17.17 21.09 21.52
N SER A 69 -17.84 20.73 22.62
CA SER A 69 -18.85 19.67 22.60
C SER A 69 -20.19 20.10 21.99
N GLU A 70 -20.53 21.39 21.95
CA GLU A 70 -21.90 21.82 21.60
C GLU A 70 -22.06 22.33 20.15
N THR A 71 -20.97 22.57 19.41
CA THR A 71 -21.08 23.03 17.99
C THR A 71 -20.85 21.91 16.96
N LEU A 72 -20.45 20.71 17.37
CA LEU A 72 -20.11 19.61 16.47
C LEU A 72 -21.16 18.50 16.37
N GLU A 73 -22.28 18.58 17.08
CA GLU A 73 -23.32 17.54 17.05
C GLU A 73 -24.12 17.44 15.73
N SER A 74 -23.76 18.20 14.68
CA SER A 74 -24.46 18.15 13.39
C SER A 74 -23.62 17.71 12.18
N VAL A 75 -22.37 17.27 12.32
CA VAL A 75 -21.58 16.78 11.19
C VAL A 75 -20.89 15.45 11.49
N SER A 76 -21.54 14.38 11.05
CA SER A 76 -21.03 13.01 10.81
C SER A 76 -20.26 12.33 11.95
N GLN A 77 -20.75 11.16 12.38
CA GLN A 77 -20.02 10.20 13.21
C GLN A 77 -18.79 9.65 12.45
N THR A 78 -17.75 10.46 12.30
CA THR A 78 -16.51 10.02 11.67
C THR A 78 -15.67 9.33 12.75
N ASN A 79 -15.30 8.07 12.52
CA ASN A 79 -14.44 7.33 13.46
C ASN A 79 -13.09 8.06 13.58
N LEU A 80 -12.78 8.60 14.75
CA LEU A 80 -11.47 9.19 15.04
C LEU A 80 -10.48 8.09 15.37
N ILE A 81 -9.44 7.92 14.54
CA ILE A 81 -8.44 6.87 14.70
C ILE A 81 -7.23 7.40 15.47
N SER A 82 -6.94 6.75 16.58
CA SER A 82 -5.75 7.06 17.39
C SER A 82 -4.47 6.49 16.77
N LEU A 83 -3.31 7.03 17.16
CA LEU A 83 -2.01 6.50 16.73
C LEU A 83 -1.87 5.00 17.05
N GLU A 84 -2.37 4.57 18.21
CA GLU A 84 -2.32 3.18 18.65
C GLU A 84 -3.12 2.26 17.71
N GLN A 85 -4.35 2.66 17.34
CA GLN A 85 -5.18 1.92 16.41
C GLN A 85 -4.56 1.84 15.00
N ALA A 86 -4.00 2.95 14.50
CA ALA A 86 -3.31 2.99 13.21
C ALA A 86 -2.08 2.07 13.17
N LEU A 87 -1.30 2.03 14.26
CA LEU A 87 -0.14 1.14 14.38
C LEU A 87 -0.56 -0.32 14.55
N ALA A 88 -1.59 -0.61 15.34
CA ALA A 88 -2.14 -1.95 15.51
C ALA A 88 -2.68 -2.50 14.19
N TYR A 89 -3.40 -1.69 13.41
CA TYR A 89 -3.83 -2.04 12.06
C TYR A 89 -2.64 -2.38 11.16
N THR A 90 -1.60 -1.55 11.17
CA THR A 90 -0.40 -1.78 10.35
C THR A 90 0.26 -3.11 10.69
N ASP A 91 0.38 -3.43 11.98
CA ASP A 91 1.00 -4.69 12.45
C ASP A 91 0.16 -5.92 12.10
N LYS A 92 -1.16 -5.83 12.26
CA LYS A 92 -2.11 -6.88 11.83
C LYS A 92 -2.07 -7.10 10.32
N LYS A 93 -2.00 -6.02 9.52
CA LYS A 93 -1.89 -6.10 8.05
C LYS A 93 -0.60 -6.80 7.62
N VAL A 94 0.51 -6.56 8.32
CA VAL A 94 1.79 -7.27 8.10
C VAL A 94 1.65 -8.74 8.47
N THR A 95 1.05 -9.06 9.61
CA THR A 95 0.82 -10.46 10.04
C THR A 95 -0.01 -11.23 9.02
N VAL A 96 -1.10 -10.63 8.52
CA VAL A 96 -1.92 -11.22 7.45
C VAL A 96 -1.12 -11.42 6.17
N SER A 97 -0.34 -10.43 5.76
CA SER A 97 0.54 -10.56 4.61
C SER A 97 1.56 -11.69 4.79
N GLU A 98 2.12 -11.89 5.98
CA GLU A 98 3.04 -13.00 6.26
C GLU A 98 2.36 -14.37 6.14
N LEU A 99 1.10 -14.50 6.58
CA LEU A 99 0.30 -15.72 6.38
C LEU A 99 0.07 -15.99 4.89
N ILE A 100 -0.36 -14.98 4.13
CA ILE A 100 -0.53 -15.08 2.67
C ILE A 100 0.80 -15.47 2.02
N THR A 101 1.90 -14.87 2.44
CA THR A 101 3.24 -15.13 1.91
C THR A 101 3.65 -16.57 2.12
N LYS A 102 3.41 -17.15 3.31
CA LYS A 102 3.68 -18.57 3.58
C LYS A 102 2.89 -19.46 2.64
N GLY A 103 1.61 -19.16 2.40
CA GLY A 103 0.77 -19.88 1.43
C GLY A 103 1.32 -19.78 0.00
N VAL A 104 1.61 -18.58 -0.49
CA VAL A 104 2.13 -18.36 -1.85
C VAL A 104 3.49 -19.02 -2.05
N VAL A 105 4.41 -18.88 -1.09
CA VAL A 105 5.72 -19.53 -1.13
C VAL A 105 5.57 -21.05 -1.18
N LEU A 106 4.64 -21.62 -0.41
CA LEU A 106 4.37 -23.06 -0.44
C LEU A 106 3.78 -23.51 -1.79
N CYS A 107 2.92 -22.72 -2.42
CA CYS A 107 2.41 -22.98 -3.77
C CYS A 107 3.54 -22.97 -4.81
N VAL A 108 4.45 -21.99 -4.77
CA VAL A 108 5.58 -21.92 -5.70
C VAL A 108 6.54 -23.09 -5.48
N CYS A 109 6.84 -23.41 -4.22
CA CYS A 109 7.70 -24.55 -3.88
C CYS A 109 7.02 -25.91 -4.14
N SER A 110 5.70 -25.96 -4.34
CA SER A 110 4.99 -27.23 -4.55
C SER A 110 5.45 -27.98 -5.80
N VAL A 111 6.00 -27.28 -6.79
CA VAL A 111 6.50 -27.87 -8.04
C VAL A 111 7.89 -28.49 -7.87
N VAL A 112 8.62 -28.17 -6.79
CA VAL A 112 9.99 -28.66 -6.54
C VAL A 112 10.05 -30.20 -6.42
N PRO A 113 9.19 -30.87 -5.63
CA PRO A 113 9.14 -32.32 -5.57
C PRO A 113 8.92 -33.00 -6.93
N LEU A 114 8.09 -32.42 -7.79
CA LEU A 114 7.81 -32.98 -9.12
C LEU A 114 9.09 -33.01 -9.98
N PHE A 115 9.79 -31.88 -10.09
CA PHE A 115 11.05 -31.83 -10.84
C PHE A 115 12.13 -32.72 -10.22
N PHE A 116 12.16 -32.82 -8.90
CA PHE A 116 13.11 -33.67 -8.20
C PHE A 116 12.88 -35.16 -8.52
N PHE A 117 11.64 -35.64 -8.43
CA PHE A 117 11.33 -37.04 -8.75
C PHE A 117 11.56 -37.36 -10.22
N LEU A 118 11.25 -36.43 -11.13
CA LEU A 118 11.51 -36.61 -12.56
C LEU A 118 13.02 -36.71 -12.85
N ALA A 119 13.84 -35.85 -12.23
CA ALA A 119 15.30 -35.89 -12.36
C ALA A 119 15.88 -37.22 -11.85
N MET A 120 15.35 -37.72 -10.73
CA MET A 120 15.77 -38.99 -10.15
C MET A 120 15.35 -40.21 -11.00
N ALA A 121 14.23 -40.13 -11.71
CA ALA A 121 13.77 -41.17 -12.64
C ALA A 121 14.68 -41.26 -13.87
N GLU A 122 15.10 -40.13 -14.44
CA GLU A 122 16.03 -40.11 -15.59
C GLU A 122 17.39 -40.72 -15.25
N THR A 123 17.91 -40.48 -14.05
CA THR A 123 19.22 -41.01 -13.63
C THR A 123 19.19 -42.51 -13.34
N SER A 124 18.03 -43.17 -13.41
CA SER A 124 17.82 -44.59 -13.03
C SER A 124 18.29 -44.95 -11.61
N ARG A 125 18.54 -43.95 -10.75
CA ARG A 125 19.20 -44.13 -9.44
C ARG A 125 18.32 -44.82 -8.41
N LEU A 126 17.00 -44.65 -8.52
CA LEU A 126 16.02 -45.21 -7.58
C LEU A 126 15.20 -46.38 -8.15
N GLY A 127 15.44 -46.79 -9.39
CA GLY A 127 14.62 -47.81 -10.07
C GLY A 127 13.15 -47.42 -10.27
N ILE A 128 12.82 -46.13 -10.11
CA ILE A 128 11.47 -45.59 -10.25
C ILE A 128 11.21 -45.29 -11.72
N SER A 129 10.10 -45.80 -12.26
CA SER A 129 9.68 -45.49 -13.63
C SER A 129 9.22 -44.03 -13.74
N GLY A 130 9.41 -43.38 -14.90
CA GLY A 130 8.98 -41.99 -15.11
C GLY A 130 7.51 -41.74 -14.77
N ASN A 131 6.63 -42.72 -15.01
CA ASN A 131 5.21 -42.60 -14.69
C ASN A 131 4.94 -42.59 -13.17
N THR A 132 5.66 -43.42 -12.41
CA THR A 132 5.53 -43.45 -10.93
C THR A 132 6.09 -42.19 -10.28
N ALA A 133 7.20 -41.67 -10.80
CA ALA A 133 7.76 -40.39 -10.37
C ALA A 133 6.80 -39.21 -10.61
N ALA A 134 6.15 -39.16 -11.77
CA ALA A 134 5.16 -38.13 -12.09
C ALA A 134 3.96 -38.17 -11.13
N VAL A 135 3.41 -39.36 -10.87
CA VAL A 135 2.30 -39.53 -9.91
C VAL A 135 2.69 -39.05 -8.52
N LEU A 136 3.86 -39.45 -8.02
CA LEU A 136 4.35 -39.03 -6.70
C LEU A 136 4.54 -37.51 -6.61
N GLY A 137 5.06 -36.89 -7.66
CA GLY A 137 5.21 -35.44 -7.76
C GLY A 137 3.87 -34.70 -7.73
N VAL A 138 2.88 -35.16 -8.49
CA VAL A 138 1.53 -34.57 -8.50
C VAL A 138 0.85 -34.72 -7.13
N VAL A 139 0.96 -35.88 -6.48
CA VAL A 139 0.44 -36.08 -5.12
C VAL A 139 1.09 -35.10 -4.14
N SER A 140 2.41 -34.91 -4.24
CA SER A 140 3.12 -33.93 -3.39
C SER A 140 2.65 -32.49 -3.63
N ILE A 141 2.38 -32.11 -4.88
CA ILE A 141 1.81 -30.80 -5.23
C ILE A 141 0.45 -30.63 -4.53
N LEU A 142 -0.45 -31.60 -4.65
CA LEU A 142 -1.80 -31.53 -4.05
C LEU A 142 -1.75 -31.39 -2.53
N ILE A 143 -0.84 -32.12 -1.85
CA ILE A 143 -0.67 -32.02 -0.40
C ILE A 143 -0.17 -30.62 -0.01
N MET A 144 0.85 -30.11 -0.70
CA MET A 144 1.41 -28.78 -0.40
C MET A 144 0.40 -27.66 -0.68
N ILE A 145 -0.37 -27.75 -1.77
CA ILE A 145 -1.46 -26.80 -2.06
C ILE A 145 -2.54 -26.87 -0.98
N SER A 146 -2.90 -28.06 -0.50
CA SER A 146 -3.89 -28.21 0.58
C SER A 146 -3.44 -27.49 1.87
N ILE A 147 -2.14 -27.59 2.21
CA ILE A 147 -1.56 -26.85 3.34
C ILE A 147 -1.53 -25.34 3.04
N ALA A 148 -1.23 -24.92 1.80
CA ALA A 148 -1.21 -23.51 1.40
C ALA A 148 -2.58 -22.86 1.56
N VAL A 149 -3.65 -23.57 1.17
CA VAL A 149 -5.04 -23.14 1.36
C VAL A 149 -5.36 -22.94 2.84
N SER A 150 -4.83 -23.77 3.75
CA SER A 150 -5.01 -23.57 5.20
C SER A 150 -4.42 -22.23 5.67
N TYR A 151 -3.27 -21.80 5.13
CA TYR A 151 -2.71 -20.47 5.44
C TYR A 151 -3.58 -19.33 4.92
N PHE A 152 -4.18 -19.47 3.74
CA PHE A 152 -5.11 -18.47 3.20
C PHE A 152 -6.41 -18.39 3.99
N ILE A 153 -6.99 -19.52 4.39
CA ILE A 153 -8.23 -19.51 5.20
C ILE A 153 -8.00 -18.83 6.55
N LYS A 154 -6.83 -19.02 7.17
CA LYS A 154 -6.47 -18.34 8.42
C LYS A 154 -6.43 -16.82 8.32
N THR A 155 -6.40 -16.21 7.14
CA THR A 155 -6.47 -14.75 7.03
C THR A 155 -7.87 -14.21 7.36
N ASN A 156 -8.91 -15.05 7.23
CA ASN A 156 -10.29 -14.65 7.49
C ASN A 156 -10.53 -14.24 8.95
N GLN A 157 -9.74 -14.76 9.89
CA GLN A 157 -9.85 -14.42 11.33
C GLN A 157 -9.52 -12.95 11.63
N TYR A 158 -8.93 -12.22 10.68
CA TYR A 158 -8.55 -10.81 10.82
C TYR A 158 -9.51 -9.88 10.08
N GLU A 159 -10.59 -10.37 9.45
CA GLU A 159 -11.49 -9.51 8.68
C GLU A 159 -12.09 -8.39 9.53
N ASP A 160 -12.56 -8.72 10.74
CA ASP A 160 -13.19 -7.78 11.66
C ASP A 160 -12.23 -6.67 12.10
N ASP A 161 -10.93 -6.98 12.21
CA ASP A 161 -9.89 -6.03 12.58
C ASP A 161 -9.64 -4.94 11.52
N PHE A 162 -10.04 -5.18 10.28
CA PHE A 162 -9.85 -4.24 9.18
C PHE A 162 -11.10 -3.41 8.89
N VAL A 163 -12.29 -3.79 9.37
CA VAL A 163 -13.56 -3.12 9.04
C VAL A 163 -13.55 -1.63 9.36
N ALA A 164 -12.97 -1.25 10.50
CA ALA A 164 -12.97 0.15 10.96
C ALA A 164 -12.13 1.09 10.07
N ILE A 165 -11.09 0.58 9.41
CA ILE A 165 -10.15 1.36 8.59
C ILE A 165 -10.40 1.15 7.10
N ASP A 166 -10.73 -0.08 6.66
CA ASP A 166 -10.87 -0.41 5.25
C ASP A 166 -12.31 -0.17 4.72
N LYS A 167 -13.34 -0.18 5.58
CA LYS A 167 -14.75 -0.13 5.15
C LYS A 167 -15.50 1.15 5.56
N GLN A 168 -14.99 1.93 6.51
CA GLN A 168 -15.68 3.10 7.06
C GLN A 168 -14.87 4.38 6.88
N PRO A 169 -15.51 5.53 6.60
CA PRO A 169 -14.80 6.80 6.58
C PRO A 169 -14.32 7.12 7.99
N PHE A 170 -13.05 7.49 8.10
CA PHE A 170 -12.40 7.80 9.36
C PHE A 170 -11.57 9.07 9.23
N GLU A 171 -11.31 9.72 10.36
CA GLU A 171 -10.39 10.87 10.44
C GLU A 171 -9.26 10.53 11.41
N LEU A 172 -8.06 10.99 11.09
CA LEU A 172 -6.91 10.79 11.97
C LEU A 172 -6.98 11.76 13.15
N ALA A 173 -6.72 11.25 14.35
CA ALA A 173 -6.53 12.12 15.50
C ALA A 173 -5.35 13.09 15.26
N TYR A 174 -5.41 14.25 15.90
CA TYR A 174 -4.38 15.29 15.78
C TYR A 174 -2.96 14.74 16.01
N GLY A 175 -2.02 15.14 15.15
CA GLY A 175 -0.62 14.69 15.16
C GLY A 175 -0.36 13.29 14.59
N VAL A 176 -1.38 12.44 14.40
CA VAL A 176 -1.19 11.07 13.87
C VAL A 176 -0.68 11.07 12.43
N HIS A 177 -1.19 11.99 11.61
CA HIS A 177 -0.77 12.16 10.21
C HIS A 177 0.74 12.39 10.10
N SER A 178 1.28 13.37 10.83
CA SER A 178 2.72 13.67 10.86
C SER A 178 3.57 12.47 11.30
N VAL A 179 3.14 11.73 12.33
CA VAL A 179 3.87 10.57 12.87
C VAL A 179 3.90 9.41 11.88
N ILE A 180 2.76 9.11 11.25
CA ILE A 180 2.69 8.04 10.24
C ILE A 180 3.46 8.44 8.97
N SER A 181 3.41 9.72 8.58
CA SER A 181 4.19 10.27 7.47
C SER A 181 5.71 10.15 7.70
N ASP A 182 6.20 10.52 8.90
CA ASP A 182 7.61 10.33 9.27
C ASP A 182 8.02 8.85 9.26
N LYS A 183 7.17 7.97 9.83
CA LYS A 183 7.42 6.51 9.79
C LYS A 183 7.47 5.97 8.36
N LEU A 184 6.59 6.43 7.46
CA LEU A 184 6.59 6.05 6.05
C LEU A 184 7.85 6.54 5.34
N HIS A 185 8.23 7.81 5.55
CA HIS A 185 9.42 8.39 4.94
C HIS A 185 10.69 7.65 5.35
N ARG A 186 10.86 7.35 6.65
CA ARG A 186 11.98 6.53 7.16
C ARG A 186 11.96 5.09 6.64
N PHE A 187 10.78 4.54 6.37
CA PHE A 187 10.64 3.18 5.85
C PHE A 187 10.88 3.06 4.35
N ARG A 188 10.65 4.13 3.57
CA ARG A 188 10.75 4.14 2.10
C ARG A 188 12.10 3.65 1.56
N PRO A 189 13.28 4.05 2.10
CA PRO A 189 14.56 3.50 1.65
C PRO A 189 14.69 1.97 1.88
N ARG A 190 14.17 1.48 3.03
CA ARG A 190 14.19 0.04 3.35
C ARG A 190 13.26 -0.75 2.43
N TYR A 191 12.09 -0.18 2.11
CA TYR A 191 11.17 -0.73 1.11
C TYR A 191 11.84 -0.83 -0.26
N ASN A 192 12.38 0.27 -0.78
CA ASN A 192 13.04 0.30 -2.10
C ASN A 192 14.23 -0.67 -2.17
N ARG A 193 15.04 -0.78 -1.12
CA ARG A 193 16.17 -1.71 -1.10
C ARG A 193 15.71 -3.17 -1.18
N ARG A 194 14.69 -3.56 -0.40
CA ARG A 194 14.17 -4.94 -0.45
C ARG A 194 13.41 -5.24 -1.74
N LEU A 195 12.68 -4.26 -2.27
CA LEU A 195 12.04 -4.34 -3.59
C LEU A 195 13.08 -4.59 -4.68
N SER A 196 14.18 -3.83 -4.68
CA SER A 196 15.28 -4.02 -5.63
C SER A 196 15.92 -5.41 -5.53
N ILE A 197 16.12 -5.93 -4.31
CA ILE A 197 16.66 -7.28 -4.10
C ILE A 197 15.71 -8.34 -4.66
N ALA A 198 14.40 -8.21 -4.45
CA ALA A 198 13.41 -9.15 -4.97
C ALA A 198 13.36 -9.13 -6.50
N ILE A 199 13.30 -7.94 -7.12
CA ILE A 199 13.32 -7.79 -8.58
C ILE A 199 14.60 -8.39 -9.17
N PHE A 200 15.75 -8.12 -8.55
CA PHE A 200 17.02 -8.72 -8.96
C PHE A 200 16.97 -10.25 -8.90
N LEU A 201 16.46 -10.84 -7.81
CA LEU A 201 16.29 -12.29 -7.69
C LEU A 201 15.38 -12.89 -8.77
N PHE A 202 14.29 -12.22 -9.14
CA PHE A 202 13.38 -12.67 -10.20
C PHE A 202 14.02 -12.61 -11.59
N ILE A 203 14.84 -11.60 -11.87
CA ILE A 203 15.55 -11.50 -13.15
C ILE A 203 16.66 -12.55 -13.22
N VAL A 204 17.44 -12.68 -12.14
CA VAL A 204 18.54 -13.64 -12.06
C VAL A 204 18.05 -15.09 -11.98
N SER A 205 16.78 -15.34 -11.62
CA SER A 205 16.27 -16.71 -11.49
C SER A 205 16.38 -17.54 -12.77
N PHE A 206 16.39 -16.89 -13.93
CA PHE A 206 16.53 -17.55 -15.23
C PHE A 206 17.98 -17.88 -15.61
N VAL A 207 18.96 -17.21 -15.01
CA VAL A 207 20.38 -17.34 -15.39
C VAL A 207 20.90 -18.78 -15.18
N PRO A 208 20.65 -19.45 -14.04
CA PRO A 208 21.11 -20.83 -13.86
C PRO A 208 20.51 -21.80 -14.88
N LEU A 209 19.25 -21.60 -15.27
CA LEU A 209 18.59 -22.43 -16.28
C LEU A 209 19.25 -22.25 -17.65
N MET A 210 19.53 -21.01 -18.06
CA MET A 210 20.19 -20.72 -19.33
C MET A 210 21.62 -21.28 -19.38
N ILE A 211 22.39 -21.08 -18.30
CA ILE A 211 23.75 -21.61 -18.19
C ILE A 211 23.74 -23.13 -18.25
N ALA A 212 22.80 -23.78 -17.54
CA ALA A 212 22.75 -25.22 -17.49
C ALA A 212 22.42 -25.84 -18.85
N ASN A 213 21.52 -25.23 -19.61
CA ASN A 213 21.18 -25.68 -20.95
C ASN A 213 22.37 -25.57 -21.94
N GLN A 214 23.30 -24.64 -21.72
CA GLN A 214 24.48 -24.47 -22.57
C GLN A 214 25.67 -25.33 -22.12
N LEU A 215 25.87 -25.50 -20.81
CA LEU A 215 27.04 -26.20 -20.25
C LEU A 215 26.82 -27.71 -20.07
N PHE A 216 25.58 -28.16 -19.88
CA PHE A 216 25.27 -29.56 -19.57
C PHE A 216 24.27 -30.12 -20.57
N SER A 217 24.69 -31.11 -21.37
CA SER A 217 23.87 -31.76 -22.40
C SER A 217 22.84 -32.76 -21.87
N GLY A 218 22.55 -32.77 -20.56
CA GLY A 218 21.69 -33.76 -19.90
C GLY A 218 20.36 -33.18 -19.40
N GLY A 219 19.25 -33.88 -19.66
CA GLY A 219 17.90 -33.51 -19.19
C GLY A 219 17.81 -33.33 -17.67
N THR A 220 18.55 -34.15 -16.92
CA THR A 220 18.56 -34.12 -15.46
C THR A 220 19.13 -32.81 -14.90
N SER A 221 20.16 -32.25 -15.55
CA SER A 221 20.75 -30.96 -15.16
C SER A 221 19.75 -29.81 -15.32
N VAL A 222 18.93 -29.84 -16.37
CA VAL A 222 17.86 -28.85 -16.60
C VAL A 222 16.80 -28.94 -15.50
N LEU A 223 16.36 -30.15 -15.14
CA LEU A 223 15.36 -30.37 -14.09
C LEU A 223 15.83 -29.88 -12.71
N MET A 224 17.10 -30.09 -12.36
CA MET A 224 17.67 -29.59 -11.11
C MET A 224 17.77 -28.06 -11.08
N MET A 225 17.98 -27.42 -12.23
CA MET A 225 18.09 -25.96 -12.32
C MET A 225 16.72 -25.28 -12.34
N LEU A 226 15.67 -25.98 -12.79
CA LEU A 226 14.29 -25.54 -12.58
C LEU A 226 13.93 -25.49 -11.08
N ILE A 227 14.43 -26.41 -10.26
CA ILE A 227 14.25 -26.35 -8.80
C ILE A 227 14.91 -25.09 -8.22
N VAL A 228 16.16 -24.80 -8.62
CA VAL A 228 16.88 -23.61 -8.18
C VAL A 228 16.13 -22.33 -8.59
N MET A 229 15.59 -22.28 -9.81
CA MET A 229 14.75 -21.19 -10.28
C MET A 229 13.52 -20.99 -9.37
N MET A 230 12.77 -22.05 -9.07
CA MET A 230 11.58 -21.96 -8.21
C MET A 230 11.92 -21.48 -6.79
N LEU A 231 13.04 -21.94 -6.21
CA LEU A 231 13.48 -21.50 -4.89
C LEU A 231 13.91 -20.03 -4.87
N MET A 232 14.55 -19.53 -5.93
CA MET A 232 14.87 -18.11 -6.05
C MET A 232 13.61 -17.25 -6.16
N ILE A 233 12.63 -17.68 -6.95
CA ILE A 233 11.34 -17.00 -7.06
C ILE A 233 10.62 -17.00 -5.71
N ALA A 234 10.55 -18.13 -5.02
CA ALA A 234 9.95 -18.22 -3.69
C ALA A 234 10.62 -17.26 -2.67
N THR A 235 11.96 -17.18 -2.70
CA THR A 235 12.73 -16.26 -1.85
C THR A 235 12.45 -14.80 -2.18
N GLY A 236 12.37 -14.44 -3.47
CA GLY A 236 12.02 -13.10 -3.92
C GLY A 236 10.64 -12.66 -3.41
N ILE A 237 9.63 -13.54 -3.51
CA ILE A 237 8.27 -13.30 -3.00
C ILE A 237 8.28 -13.10 -1.47
N TYR A 238 9.03 -13.92 -0.75
CA TYR A 238 9.14 -13.80 0.70
C TYR A 238 9.75 -12.47 1.15
N VAL A 239 10.79 -12.00 0.44
CA VAL A 239 11.49 -10.73 0.75
C VAL A 239 10.61 -9.50 0.54
N ILE A 240 9.82 -9.49 -0.55
CA ILE A 240 8.99 -8.33 -0.92
C ILE A 240 7.69 -8.23 -0.14
N SER A 241 7.01 -9.36 0.12
CA SER A 241 5.60 -9.36 0.56
C SER A 241 5.36 -8.66 1.90
N SER A 242 6.09 -9.04 2.96
CA SER A 242 5.96 -8.42 4.31
C SER A 242 6.27 -6.91 4.29
N VAL A 243 7.22 -6.50 3.45
CA VAL A 243 7.68 -5.11 3.35
C VAL A 243 6.71 -4.27 2.53
N SER A 244 6.12 -4.86 1.49
CA SER A 244 5.07 -4.23 0.69
C SER A 244 3.82 -4.00 1.52
N ALA A 245 3.38 -4.96 2.33
CA ALA A 245 2.19 -4.80 3.16
C ALA A 245 2.32 -3.65 4.16
N LYS A 246 3.49 -3.49 4.80
CA LYS A 246 3.75 -2.37 5.70
C LYS A 246 3.71 -1.02 4.98
N TYR A 247 4.29 -0.94 3.78
CA TYR A 247 4.25 0.28 2.97
C TYR A 247 2.81 0.62 2.57
N THR A 248 2.06 -0.36 2.07
CA THR A 248 0.66 -0.19 1.66
C THR A 248 -0.22 0.25 2.84
N ALA A 249 -0.04 -0.35 4.02
CA ALA A 249 -0.79 0.03 5.21
C ALA A 249 -0.55 1.50 5.62
N TYR A 250 0.70 1.95 5.68
CA TYR A 250 0.99 3.36 5.96
C TYR A 250 0.44 4.31 4.90
N SER A 251 0.59 3.97 3.62
CA SER A 251 0.04 4.80 2.55
C SER A 251 -1.48 4.86 2.58
N HIS A 252 -2.15 3.75 2.92
CA HIS A 252 -3.60 3.68 3.02
C HIS A 252 -4.12 4.58 4.14
N ILE A 253 -3.53 4.47 5.34
CA ILE A 253 -3.89 5.30 6.49
C ILE A 253 -3.75 6.79 6.18
N LEU A 254 -2.67 7.20 5.48
CA LEU A 254 -2.44 8.60 5.12
C LEU A 254 -3.37 9.09 4.00
N GLN A 255 -3.67 8.26 3.00
CA GLN A 255 -4.54 8.62 1.88
C GLN A 255 -6.00 8.74 2.29
N GLU A 256 -6.47 7.87 3.18
CA GLU A 256 -7.86 7.87 3.63
C GLU A 256 -8.11 8.72 4.87
N GLY A 257 -7.11 8.81 5.75
CA GLY A 257 -7.19 9.51 7.02
C GLY A 257 -6.72 10.98 6.98
N GLY A 258 -6.02 11.38 5.92
CA GLY A 258 -5.87 12.80 5.62
C GLY A 258 -7.24 13.37 5.30
N LEU A 259 -7.56 14.54 5.88
CA LEU A 259 -8.68 15.38 5.45
C LEU A 259 -8.75 15.29 3.92
N LYS A 260 -9.93 15.01 3.37
CA LYS A 260 -10.20 14.93 1.94
C LYS A 260 -9.96 16.27 1.24
N GLU A 261 -8.78 16.86 1.32
CA GLU A 261 -8.31 17.87 0.41
C GLU A 261 -7.87 17.16 -0.87
N GLY A 262 -8.88 16.82 -1.66
CA GLY A 262 -8.71 16.67 -3.08
C GLY A 262 -8.25 15.29 -3.58
N ARG A 263 -9.20 14.35 -3.68
CA ARG A 263 -9.45 13.93 -5.08
C ARG A 263 -9.80 15.22 -5.80
N SER A 264 -8.83 15.79 -6.53
CA SER A 264 -9.06 16.98 -7.34
C SER A 264 -10.42 16.81 -8.00
N LYS A 265 -11.28 17.83 -8.00
CA LYS A 265 -12.59 17.78 -8.68
C LYS A 265 -12.45 17.13 -10.08
N ARG A 266 -11.28 17.32 -10.71
CA ARG A 266 -10.79 16.65 -11.91
C ARG A 266 -10.82 15.11 -11.87
N ALA A 267 -10.34 14.45 -10.83
CA ALA A 267 -10.33 12.97 -10.72
C ALA A 267 -11.75 12.40 -10.66
N LYS A 268 -12.63 12.99 -9.84
CA LYS A 268 -14.05 12.57 -9.77
C LYS A 268 -14.79 12.82 -11.09
N LYS A 269 -14.46 13.92 -11.79
CA LYS A 269 -15.03 14.23 -13.12
C LYS A 269 -14.49 13.27 -14.19
N ALA A 270 -13.20 12.98 -14.19
CA ALA A 270 -12.57 12.03 -15.10
C ALA A 270 -13.14 10.61 -14.90
N GLU A 271 -13.40 10.16 -13.67
CA GLU A 271 -14.06 8.88 -13.40
C GLU A 271 -15.46 8.81 -14.01
N LYS A 272 -16.30 9.85 -13.80
CA LYS A 272 -17.65 9.90 -14.38
C LYS A 272 -17.63 9.94 -15.91
N LEU A 273 -16.68 10.68 -16.48
CA LEU A 273 -16.55 10.83 -17.93
C LEU A 273 -15.97 9.56 -18.58
N ALA A 274 -15.01 8.92 -17.92
CA ALA A 274 -14.43 7.64 -18.34
C ALA A 274 -15.50 6.54 -18.42
N ALA A 275 -16.41 6.49 -17.46
CA ALA A 275 -17.50 5.51 -17.43
C ALA A 275 -18.40 5.57 -18.68
N PHE A 276 -18.53 6.74 -19.30
CA PHE A 276 -19.29 6.92 -20.54
C PHE A 276 -18.40 6.79 -21.79
N TYR A 277 -17.20 7.39 -21.75
CA TYR A 277 -16.29 7.51 -22.89
C TYR A 277 -15.75 6.16 -23.36
N TRP A 278 -15.26 5.29 -22.46
CA TRP A 278 -14.64 4.03 -22.84
C TRP A 278 -15.62 3.05 -23.49
N PRO A 279 -16.84 2.82 -22.96
CA PRO A 279 -17.83 1.98 -23.63
C PRO A 279 -18.24 2.53 -25.01
N MET A 280 -18.36 3.85 -25.16
CA MET A 280 -18.66 4.48 -26.45
C MET A 280 -17.52 4.30 -27.45
N LEU A 281 -16.26 4.46 -27.03
CA LEU A 281 -15.08 4.22 -27.87
C LEU A 281 -15.03 2.76 -28.33
N VAL A 282 -15.31 1.82 -27.43
CA VAL A 282 -15.39 0.39 -27.74
C VAL A 282 -16.51 0.10 -28.73
N ALA A 283 -17.68 0.72 -28.58
CA ALA A 283 -18.79 0.56 -29.51
C ALA A 283 -18.44 1.08 -30.92
N ILE A 284 -17.76 2.23 -31.02
CA ILE A 284 -17.27 2.78 -32.29
C ILE A 284 -16.23 1.86 -32.93
N TYR A 285 -15.28 1.36 -32.12
CA TYR A 285 -14.27 0.41 -32.59
C TYR A 285 -14.92 -0.87 -33.12
N LEU A 286 -15.84 -1.47 -32.37
CA LEU A 286 -16.53 -2.69 -32.79
C LEU A 286 -17.40 -2.45 -34.03
N GLY A 287 -18.15 -1.35 -34.08
CA GLY A 287 -18.99 -1.01 -35.23
C GLY A 287 -18.18 -0.81 -36.52
N TRP A 288 -17.06 -0.09 -36.45
CA TRP A 288 -16.18 0.10 -37.59
C TRP A 288 -15.49 -1.22 -37.96
N SER A 289 -14.90 -1.92 -36.98
CA SER A 289 -14.13 -3.15 -37.22
C SER A 289 -14.99 -4.29 -37.77
N LEU A 290 -16.26 -4.41 -37.35
CA LEU A 290 -17.19 -5.40 -37.89
C LEU A 290 -17.69 -5.02 -39.29
N TRP A 291 -17.84 -3.72 -39.59
CA TRP A 291 -18.27 -3.26 -40.92
C TRP A 291 -17.18 -3.47 -41.97
N THR A 292 -15.93 -3.09 -41.66
CA THR A 292 -14.82 -3.15 -42.63
C THR A 292 -14.09 -4.49 -42.61
N MET A 293 -14.31 -5.32 -41.58
CA MET A 293 -13.57 -6.57 -41.31
C MET A 293 -12.04 -6.40 -41.32
N ASN A 294 -11.54 -5.16 -41.21
CA ASN A 294 -10.13 -4.81 -41.33
C ASN A 294 -9.54 -4.41 -39.96
N TRP A 295 -9.36 -5.42 -39.12
CA TRP A 295 -8.84 -5.27 -37.74
C TRP A 295 -7.41 -4.71 -37.67
N GLY A 296 -6.66 -4.77 -38.77
CA GLY A 296 -5.29 -4.27 -38.86
C GLY A 296 -5.16 -2.75 -38.90
N GLU A 297 -6.23 -2.04 -39.31
CA GLU A 297 -6.24 -0.56 -39.40
C GLU A 297 -7.10 0.08 -38.31
N THR A 298 -8.16 -0.58 -37.87
CA THR A 298 -9.12 -0.04 -36.88
C THR A 298 -8.53 0.10 -35.47
N TRP A 299 -7.37 -0.50 -35.19
CA TRP A 299 -6.67 -0.33 -33.91
C TRP A 299 -6.26 1.12 -33.62
N ILE A 300 -6.15 1.97 -34.66
CA ILE A 300 -5.79 3.39 -34.53
C ILE A 300 -6.78 4.20 -33.66
N ILE A 301 -8.00 3.68 -33.50
CA ILE A 301 -9.04 4.26 -32.64
C ILE A 301 -8.59 4.31 -31.18
N TRP A 302 -7.74 3.37 -30.72
CA TRP A 302 -7.27 3.33 -29.33
C TRP A 302 -6.29 4.48 -29.00
N PRO A 303 -5.19 4.70 -29.77
CA PRO A 303 -4.33 5.87 -29.58
C PRO A 303 -5.09 7.20 -29.71
N VAL A 304 -5.94 7.34 -30.74
CA VAL A 304 -6.71 8.57 -30.97
C VAL A 304 -7.71 8.82 -29.83
N GLY A 305 -8.38 7.75 -29.36
CA GLY A 305 -9.29 7.80 -28.22
C GLY A 305 -8.61 8.23 -26.93
N ALA A 306 -7.42 7.71 -26.65
CA ALA A 306 -6.66 8.10 -25.46
C ALA A 306 -6.31 9.60 -25.47
N VAL A 307 -5.88 10.14 -26.62
CA VAL A 307 -5.56 11.57 -26.77
C VAL A 307 -6.82 12.44 -26.65
N LEU A 308 -7.92 12.03 -27.29
CA LEU A 308 -9.21 12.73 -27.19
C LEU A 308 -9.74 12.77 -25.76
N PHE A 309 -9.60 11.68 -24.99
CA PHE A 309 -10.02 11.64 -23.59
C PHE A 309 -9.28 12.68 -22.73
N VAL A 310 -7.96 12.81 -22.92
CA VAL A 310 -7.15 13.82 -22.22
C VAL A 310 -7.56 15.23 -22.61
N ALA A 311 -7.78 15.48 -23.91
CA ALA A 311 -8.24 16.79 -24.40
C ALA A 311 -9.62 17.15 -23.83
N LEU A 312 -10.54 16.19 -23.75
CA LEU A 312 -11.89 16.39 -23.25
C LEU A 312 -11.89 16.72 -21.74
N ILE A 313 -11.05 16.05 -20.95
CA ILE A 313 -10.83 16.42 -19.54
C ILE A 313 -10.31 17.86 -19.42
N GLY A 314 -9.33 18.24 -20.26
CA GLY A 314 -8.78 19.60 -20.25
C GLY A 314 -9.81 20.67 -20.64
N LEU A 315 -10.71 20.35 -21.56
CA LEU A 315 -11.78 21.25 -22.02
C LEU A 315 -12.87 21.43 -20.96
N VAL A 316 -13.31 20.35 -20.31
CA VAL A 316 -14.26 20.43 -19.18
C VAL A 316 -13.70 21.30 -18.05
N GLU A 317 -12.41 21.21 -17.79
CA GLU A 317 -11.73 22.04 -16.78
C GLU A 317 -11.67 23.53 -17.15
N LEU A 318 -11.65 23.86 -18.44
CA LEU A 318 -11.70 25.25 -18.91
C LEU A 318 -13.09 25.86 -18.69
N PHE A 319 -14.16 25.15 -19.05
CA PHE A 319 -15.53 25.64 -18.90
C PHE A 319 -15.93 25.85 -17.43
N ASP A 320 -15.48 25.00 -16.50
CA ASP A 320 -15.72 25.22 -15.07
C ASP A 320 -14.98 26.43 -14.48
N LYS A 321 -13.90 26.91 -15.11
CA LYS A 321 -13.19 28.12 -14.67
C LYS A 321 -13.92 29.40 -15.08
N ASP A 322 -14.62 29.37 -16.21
CA ASP A 322 -15.37 30.53 -16.70
C ASP A 322 -16.66 30.77 -15.88
N ASP A 323 -17.27 29.70 -15.35
CA ASP A 323 -18.43 29.80 -14.44
C ASP A 323 -18.10 30.45 -13.08
N LEU A 324 -16.82 30.50 -12.69
CA LEU A 324 -16.37 31.15 -11.44
C LEU A 324 -16.05 32.65 -11.63
N HIS A 325 -15.93 33.13 -12.86
CA HIS A 325 -15.65 34.53 -13.19
C HIS A 325 -16.84 35.28 -13.82
N GLY A 326 -18.00 34.63 -13.95
CA GLY A 326 -19.22 35.19 -14.55
C GLY A 326 -20.25 35.75 -13.57
N THR A 327 -19.96 35.81 -12.27
CA THR A 327 -20.83 36.44 -11.26
C THR A 327 -20.11 37.60 -10.57
N ASP A 328 -19.86 38.67 -11.31
CA ASP A 328 -19.65 40.02 -10.79
C ASP A 328 -20.53 40.98 -11.61
#